data_AF-A0A6J4KDC6-F1
#
_entry.id   AF-A0A6J4KDC6-F1
#
_cell.length_a   1.000
_cell.length_b   1.000
_cell.length_c   1.000
_cell.angle_alpha   90.00
_cell.angle_beta   90.00
_cell.angle_gamma   90.00
#
_symmetry.space_group_name_H-M   'P 1'
#
loop_
_entity.id
_entity.type
_entity.pdbx_description
1 polymer ?
#
loop_
_entity_poly.entity_id
_entity_poly.type
_entity_poly.pdbx_seq_one_letter_code
_entity_poly.pdbx_strand_id
1 'polypeptide(L)' 'MSRIISVALQKGGVGKTTCAVNLAGALAGHFGLNTLLLDFDGQTNATSTVLGRGYESAGDIWSVLYSGAAIDEVMV' A
#
# COMPACT_ATOMS: atom_id res chain seq x y z
N MET A 1 19.49 -3.54 -0.47
CA MET A 1 18.62 -4.05 0.61
C MET A 1 17.56 -2.98 0.87
N SER A 2 16.28 -3.33 0.89
CA SER A 2 15.16 -2.39 1.10
C SER A 2 14.93 -2.13 2.59
N ARG A 3 14.50 -0.91 2.95
CA ARG A 3 14.06 -0.57 4.31
C ARG A 3 12.55 -0.78 4.40
N ILE A 4 12.09 -1.56 5.38
CA ILE A 4 10.68 -1.85 5.61
C ILE A 4 10.18 -0.99 6.77
N ILE A 5 9.09 -0.25 6.54
CA ILE A 5 8.43 0.61 7.53
C ILE A 5 6.98 0.17 7.65
N SER A 6 6.52 -0.17 8.85
CA SER A 6 5.12 -0.52 9.12
C SER A 6 4.42 0.60 9.88
N VAL A 7 3.24 1.01 9.40
CA VAL A 7 2.38 2.00 10.05
C VAL A 7 1.20 1.26 10.67
N ALA A 8 1.37 0.80 11.91
CA ALA A 8 0.40 -0.06 12.60
C ALA A 8 -0.09 0.57 13.92
N LEU A 9 -1.41 0.70 14.05
CA LEU A 9 -2.11 1.13 15.27
C LEU A 9 -3.49 0.46 15.33
N GLN A 10 -3.84 -0.09 16.49
CA GLN A 10 -5.11 -0.82 16.68
C GLN A 10 -6.35 0.08 16.52
N LYS A 11 -6.26 1.35 16.96
CA LYS A 11 -7.39 2.28 16.91
C LYS A 11 -7.70 2.71 15.46
N GLY A 12 -8.97 2.66 15.09
CA GLY A 12 -9.48 3.19 13.81
C GLY A 12 -9.46 4.73 13.77
N GLY A 13 -9.32 5.32 12.59
CA GLY A 13 -9.44 6.77 12.40
C GLY A 13 -8.28 7.63 12.94
N VAL A 14 -7.14 7.03 13.27
CA VAL A 14 -5.96 7.74 13.81
C VAL A 14 -4.95 8.22 12.75
N GLY A 15 -5.32 8.15 11.47
CA GLY A 15 -4.48 8.64 10.37
C GLY A 15 -3.40 7.68 9.85
N LYS A 16 -3.51 6.36 10.10
CA LYS A 16 -2.56 5.35 9.60
C LYS A 16 -2.36 5.42 8.09
N THR A 17 -3.46 5.30 7.34
CA THR A 17 -3.46 5.33 5.87
C THR A 17 -2.95 6.66 5.34
N THR A 18 -3.39 7.78 5.94
CA THR A 18 -2.93 9.12 5.59
C THR A 18 -1.42 9.24 5.77
N CYS A 19 -0.87 8.75 6.89
CA CYS A 19 0.56 8.75 7.15
C CYS A 19 1.31 7.86 6.14
N ALA A 20 0.84 6.63 5.92
CA ALA A 20 1.49 5.68 5.01
C ALA A 20 1.56 6.20 3.56
N VAL A 21 0.43 6.71 3.03
CA VAL A 21 0.36 7.23 1.65
C VAL A 21 1.26 8.47 1.49
N ASN A 22 1.19 9.43 2.42
CA ASN A 22 1.98 10.66 2.30
C ASN A 22 3.48 10.41 2.54
N LEU A 23 3.83 9.49 3.45
CA LEU A 23 5.23 9.09 3.64
C LEU A 23 5.76 8.42 2.37
N ALA A 24 5.03 7.50 1.76
CA ALA A 24 5.43 6.86 0.52
C ALA A 24 5.56 7.88 -0.64
N GLY A 25 4.60 8.79 -0.77
CA GLY A 25 4.63 9.86 -1.76
C GLY A 25 5.83 10.80 -1.57
N ALA A 26 6.18 11.16 -0.33
CA ALA A 26 7.36 11.98 -0.05
C ALA A 26 8.67 11.24 -0.36
N LEU A 27 8.79 9.97 0.04
CA LEU A 27 9.98 9.15 -0.24
C LEU A 27 10.20 9.00 -1.76
N ALA A 28 9.14 8.75 -2.52
CA ALA A 28 9.22 8.64 -3.97
C ALA A 28 9.43 10.00 -4.65
N GLY A 29 8.56 10.98 -4.39
CA GLY A 29 8.51 12.23 -5.15
C GLY A 29 9.51 13.30 -4.71
N HIS A 30 9.80 13.40 -3.41
CA HIS A 30 10.74 14.41 -2.90
C HIS A 30 12.15 13.88 -2.73
N PHE A 31 12.29 12.63 -2.34
CA PHE A 31 13.61 12.02 -2.10
C PHE A 31 14.08 11.11 -3.24
N GLY A 32 13.25 10.86 -4.27
CA GLY A 32 13.62 10.07 -5.44
C GLY A 32 13.89 8.59 -5.14
N LEU A 33 13.34 8.06 -4.03
CA LEU A 33 13.57 6.69 -3.60
C LEU A 33 12.58 5.74 -4.29
N ASN A 34 13.08 4.61 -4.76
CA ASN A 34 12.22 3.52 -5.22
C ASN A 34 11.40 2.99 -4.02
N THR A 35 10.11 3.28 -4.02
CA THR A 35 9.22 3.12 -2.86
C THR A 35 8.01 2.29 -3.26
N LEU A 36 7.79 1.20 -2.52
CA LEU A 36 6.59 0.36 -2.65
C LEU A 36 5.69 0.60 -1.44
N LEU A 37 4.42 0.97 -1.70
CA LEU A 37 3.37 1.06 -0.69
C LEU A 37 2.54 -0.22 -0.72
N LEU A 38 2.38 -0.86 0.44
CA LEU A 38 1.56 -2.07 0.58
C LEU A 38 0.33 -1.75 1.44
N ASP A 39 -0.87 -2.01 0.90
CA ASP A 39 -2.13 -1.87 1.63
C ASP A 39 -2.52 -3.23 2.26
N PHE A 40 -2.36 -3.34 3.57
CA PHE A 40 -2.75 -4.50 4.37
C PHE A 40 -4.08 -4.30 5.11
N ASP A 41 -4.85 -3.26 4.77
CA ASP A 41 -6.18 -3.01 5.33
C ASP A 41 -7.25 -3.49 4.34
N GLY A 42 -8.13 -4.39 4.78
CA GLY A 42 -9.23 -4.91 3.95
C GLY A 42 -10.22 -3.82 3.48
N GLN A 43 -10.16 -2.61 4.04
CA GLN A 43 -10.93 -1.46 3.55
C GLN A 43 -10.32 -0.80 2.30
N THR A 44 -9.08 -1.12 1.93
CA THR A 44 -8.40 -0.64 0.70
C THR A 44 -8.27 0.89 0.61
N ASN A 45 -8.19 1.56 1.76
CA ASN A 45 -8.14 3.02 1.82
C ASN A 45 -6.84 3.58 1.20
N ALA A 46 -5.71 2.88 1.29
CA ALA A 46 -4.46 3.38 0.72
C ALA A 46 -4.48 3.22 -0.80
N THR A 47 -4.88 2.03 -1.28
CA THR A 47 -5.06 1.74 -2.71
C THR A 47 -5.99 2.75 -3.38
N SER A 48 -7.18 2.97 -2.82
CA SER A 48 -8.15 3.92 -3.39
C SER A 48 -7.71 5.39 -3.31
N THR A 49 -6.87 5.75 -2.35
CA THR A 49 -6.27 7.10 -2.28
C THR A 49 -5.26 7.32 -3.40
N VAL A 50 -4.47 6.30 -3.76
CA VAL A 50 -3.41 6.41 -4.77
C VAL A 50 -3.95 6.22 -6.19
N LEU A 51 -4.79 5.19 -6.40
CA LEU A 51 -5.25 4.78 -7.73
C LEU A 51 -6.64 5.31 -8.10
N GLY A 52 -7.33 5.92 -7.13
CA GLY A 52 -8.71 6.39 -7.29
C GLY A 52 -9.76 5.34 -6.91
N ARG A 53 -10.98 5.82 -6.62
CA ARG A 53 -12.12 4.95 -6.34
C ARG A 53 -12.60 4.26 -7.61
N GLY A 54 -12.91 2.96 -7.50
CA GLY A 54 -13.36 2.15 -8.63
C GLY A 54 -12.22 1.59 -9.48
N TYR A 55 -10.96 1.71 -9.04
CA TYR A 55 -9.85 0.99 -9.63
C TYR A 55 -10.08 -0.53 -9.51
N GLU A 56 -10.13 -1.22 -10.64
CA GLU A 56 -10.19 -2.68 -10.69
C GLU A 56 -8.77 -3.24 -10.73
N SER A 57 -8.40 -3.95 -9.66
CA SER A 57 -7.09 -4.58 -9.57
C SER A 57 -7.12 -6.02 -10.10
N ALA A 58 -6.02 -6.46 -10.69
CA ALA A 58 -5.83 -7.87 -11.10
C ALA A 58 -5.71 -8.82 -9.89
N GLY A 59 -5.41 -8.29 -8.70
CA GLY A 59 -5.34 -9.02 -7.44
C GLY A 59 -5.12 -8.10 -6.25
N ASP A 60 -4.84 -8.67 -5.08
CA ASP A 60 -4.51 -7.90 -3.89
C ASP A 60 -3.48 -8.64 -3.03
N ILE A 61 -3.13 -8.08 -1.87
CA ILE A 61 -2.17 -8.74 -0.98
C ILE A 61 -2.67 -10.12 -0.49
N TRP A 62 -3.98 -10.35 -0.48
CA TRP A 62 -4.55 -11.63 -0.05
C TRP A 62 -4.35 -12.73 -1.10
N SER A 63 -4.43 -12.40 -2.39
CA SER A 63 -4.12 -13.36 -3.45
C SER A 63 -2.66 -13.81 -3.40
N VAL A 64 -1.74 -12.89 -3.09
CA VAL A 64 -0.33 -13.22 -2.89
C VAL A 64 -0.12 -14.12 -1.67
N LEU A 65 -0.70 -13.74 -0.51
CA LEU A 65 -0.46 -14.45 0.75
C LEU A 65 -1.14 -15.82 0.83
N TYR A 66 -2.33 -15.96 0.25
CA TYR A 66 -3.17 -17.14 0.46
C TYR A 66 -3.48 -17.94 -0.79
N SER A 67 -3.37 -17.33 -1.98
CA SER A 67 -3.69 -18.00 -3.25
C SER A 67 -2.45 -18.33 -4.09
N GLY A 68 -1.26 -17.95 -3.64
CA GLY A 68 0.01 -18.24 -4.32
C GLY A 68 0.28 -17.41 -5.57
N ALA A 69 -0.45 -16.30 -5.76
CA ALA A 69 -0.15 -15.35 -6.83
C ALA A 69 1.25 -14.73 -6.63
N ALA A 70 1.97 -14.49 -7.72
CA ALA A 70 3.26 -13.82 -7.62
C ALA A 70 3.04 -12.31 -7.40
N ILE A 71 3.89 -11.67 -6.59
CA ILE A 71 3.68 -10.25 -6.22
C ILE A 71 3.76 -9.31 -7.42
N ASP A 72 4.55 -9.67 -8.43
CA ASP A 72 4.73 -8.96 -9.69
C ASP A 72 3.49 -9.03 -10.61
N GLU A 73 2.60 -9.99 -10.40
CA GLU A 73 1.32 -10.10 -11.13
C GLU A 73 0.25 -9.15 -10.57
N VAL A 74 0.45 -8.66 -9.35
CA VAL A 74 -0.56 -7.90 -8.57
C VAL A 74 -0.15 -6.44 -8.34
N MET A 75 1.15 -6.16 -8.37
CA MET A 75 1.70 -4.81 -8.19
C MET A 75 1.39 -3.92 -9.40
N VAL A 76 1.14 -2.64 -9.14
CA VAL A 76 0.67 -1.63 -10.11
C VAL A 76 1.48 -0.35 -10.01
#